data_AF-A0A3B9F8E5-F1
#
_entry.id   AF-A0A3B9F8E5-F1
#
_cell.length_a   1.000
_cell.length_b   1.000
_cell.length_c   1.000
_cell.angle_alpha   90.00
_cell.angle_beta   90.00
_cell.angle_gamma   90.00
#
_symmetry.space_group_name_H-M   'P 1'
#
loop_
_entity.id
_entity.type
_entity.pdbx_description
1 polymer ?
#
loop_
_entity_poly.entity_id
_entity_poly.type
_entity_poly.pdbx_seq_one_letter_code
_entity_poly.pdbx_strand_id
1 'polypeptide(L)'
;NLKVAISQAQQINPSRPNYEKAQQLISHWELEIEGISYLEKARFLASRGTVGALSAAIAQAQLIPMNNPRSLEAGKEIGRWMSQIQIIEDSPYLEQAEQIALLGDINSLQTAITEARHIRRGRALYRDAQRRIAIWAASIEVIQDRPVLHRARLLAGSGKLGDAITTAKQIPMGRALYQEARREIRKWQEEINAKQNWRMAKDISLWRTPQALVRAIHLASRIPRGHPLGIDTHIAIEQWSQQLLDIARSQGQSDIARGIKTAELVPQGTTAYNIAREQIKTWQQVLKSIPQKIEGVIASTEEVIEEKVDGIRTQKSTVSTTNE
;
A
#
# COMPACT_ATOMS: atom_id res chain seq x y z
N ASN A 1 -14.38 5.42 60.26
CA ASN A 1 -15.80 5.46 60.72
C ASN A 1 -16.14 6.90 61.04
N LEU A 2 -16.84 7.63 60.14
CA LEU A 2 -17.06 9.08 60.27
C LEU A 2 -17.82 9.46 61.54
N LYS A 3 -18.74 8.60 62.00
CA LYS A 3 -19.45 8.80 63.28
C LYS A 3 -18.51 8.84 64.49
N VAL A 4 -17.44 8.04 64.46
CA VAL A 4 -16.39 8.04 65.52
C VAL A 4 -15.50 9.28 65.42
N ALA A 5 -15.19 9.74 64.21
CA ALA A 5 -14.43 10.97 64.02
C ALA A 5 -15.21 12.21 64.48
N ILE A 6 -16.52 12.26 64.19
CA ILE A 6 -17.43 13.30 64.70
C ILE A 6 -17.45 13.28 66.24
N SER A 7 -17.66 12.11 66.86
CA SER A 7 -17.75 12.03 68.33
C SER A 7 -16.45 12.44 69.04
N GLN A 8 -15.28 12.17 68.44
CA GLN A 8 -13.99 12.64 68.94
C GLN A 8 -13.81 14.15 68.76
N ALA A 9 -14.19 14.70 67.60
CA ALA A 9 -14.09 16.13 67.33
C ALA A 9 -15.03 16.96 68.22
N GLN A 10 -16.21 16.43 68.57
CA GLN A 10 -17.17 17.07 69.48
C GLN A 10 -16.64 17.24 70.90
N GLN A 11 -15.64 16.46 71.32
CA GLN A 11 -15.02 16.56 72.65
C GLN A 11 -14.01 17.72 72.77
N ILE A 12 -13.67 18.39 71.68
CA ILE A 12 -12.75 19.52 71.69
C ILE A 12 -13.44 20.72 72.37
N ASN A 13 -12.84 21.21 73.45
CA ASN A 13 -13.37 22.33 74.21
C ASN A 13 -13.38 23.65 73.40
N PRO A 14 -14.42 24.49 73.49
CA PRO A 14 -14.51 25.80 72.83
C PRO A 14 -13.29 26.72 72.99
N SER A 15 -12.58 26.63 74.12
CA SER A 15 -11.40 27.45 74.40
C SER A 15 -10.12 26.97 73.69
N ARG A 16 -10.15 25.83 72.97
CA ARG A 16 -8.98 25.31 72.24
C ARG A 16 -8.81 26.04 70.90
N PRO A 17 -7.58 26.38 70.49
CA PRO A 17 -7.31 27.06 69.20
C PRO A 17 -7.87 26.35 67.96
N ASN A 18 -8.07 25.03 68.01
CA ASN A 18 -8.55 24.23 66.88
C ASN A 18 -10.07 23.98 66.90
N TYR A 19 -10.82 24.57 67.84
CA TYR A 19 -12.26 24.30 67.99
C TYR A 19 -13.07 24.65 66.73
N GLU A 20 -12.86 25.82 66.15
CA GLU A 20 -13.57 26.24 64.92
C GLU A 20 -13.31 25.27 63.77
N LYS A 21 -12.06 24.83 63.62
CA LYS A 21 -11.67 23.83 62.62
C LYS A 21 -12.33 22.48 62.87
N ALA A 22 -12.48 22.08 64.14
CA ALA A 22 -13.20 20.86 64.50
C ALA A 22 -14.69 20.94 64.16
N GLN A 23 -15.34 22.09 64.41
CA GLN A 23 -16.74 22.31 64.03
C GLN A 23 -16.94 22.27 62.52
N GLN A 24 -16.05 22.89 61.74
CA GLN A 24 -16.08 22.81 60.28
C GLN A 24 -15.97 21.37 59.76
N LEU A 25 -15.10 20.55 60.37
CA LEU A 25 -14.95 19.13 60.02
C LEU A 25 -16.20 18.32 60.39
N ILE A 26 -16.81 18.58 61.55
CA ILE A 26 -18.06 17.94 61.96
C ILE A 26 -19.16 18.22 60.94
N SER A 27 -19.39 19.49 60.58
CA SER A 27 -20.41 19.85 59.58
C SER A 27 -20.14 19.21 58.21
N HIS A 28 -18.88 19.11 57.80
CA HIS A 28 -18.50 18.43 56.57
C HIS A 28 -18.79 16.92 56.60
N TRP A 29 -18.43 16.24 57.69
CA TRP A 29 -18.67 14.80 57.87
C TRP A 29 -20.16 14.47 58.02
N GLU A 30 -20.95 15.35 58.64
CA GLU A 30 -22.41 15.19 58.73
C GLU A 30 -23.05 15.19 57.34
N LEU A 31 -22.68 16.17 56.49
CA LEU A 31 -23.11 16.19 55.08
C LEU A 31 -22.65 14.95 54.33
N GLU A 32 -21.43 14.48 54.57
CA GLU A 32 -20.90 13.28 53.92
C GLU A 32 -21.68 12.01 54.32
N ILE A 33 -22.04 11.85 55.60
CA ILE A 33 -22.87 10.73 56.08
C ILE A 33 -24.25 10.76 55.43
N GLU A 34 -24.87 11.93 55.33
CA GLU A 34 -26.17 12.09 54.66
C GLU A 34 -26.08 11.69 53.18
N GLY A 35 -25.05 12.15 52.48
CA GLY A 35 -24.80 11.80 51.08
C GLY A 35 -24.60 10.30 50.87
N ILE A 36 -23.86 9.63 51.76
CA ILE A 36 -23.66 8.17 51.72
C ILE A 36 -25.00 7.44 51.88
N SER A 37 -25.85 7.85 52.82
CA SER A 37 -27.19 7.29 53.03
C SER A 37 -28.04 7.33 51.76
N TYR A 38 -28.05 8.48 51.08
CA TYR A 38 -28.77 8.63 49.81
C TYR A 38 -28.21 7.73 48.70
N LEU A 39 -26.89 7.64 48.57
CA LEU A 39 -26.24 6.75 47.60
C LEU A 39 -26.51 5.27 47.87
N GLU A 40 -26.44 4.81 49.12
CA GLU A 40 -26.73 3.41 49.47
C GLU A 40 -28.16 3.02 49.09
N LYS A 41 -29.13 3.90 49.39
CA LYS A 41 -30.53 3.67 49.02
C LYS A 41 -30.71 3.71 47.49
N ALA A 42 -30.05 4.64 46.80
CA ALA A 42 -30.07 4.72 45.35
C ALA A 42 -29.50 3.44 44.70
N ARG A 43 -28.35 2.94 45.19
CA ARG A 43 -27.74 1.68 44.73
C ARG A 43 -28.64 0.47 44.99
N PHE A 44 -29.29 0.42 46.15
CA PHE A 44 -30.26 -0.63 46.47
C PHE A 44 -31.43 -0.63 45.48
N LEU A 45 -31.97 0.53 45.14
CA LEU A 45 -33.01 0.66 44.11
C LEU A 45 -32.47 0.19 42.74
N ALA A 46 -31.31 0.68 42.33
CA ALA A 46 -30.69 0.35 41.05
C ALA A 46 -30.36 -1.14 40.89
N SER A 47 -30.16 -1.88 41.99
CA SER A 47 -29.83 -3.31 41.95
C SER A 47 -30.86 -4.17 41.22
N ARG A 48 -32.11 -3.70 41.12
CA ARG A 48 -33.20 -4.39 40.40
C ARG A 48 -33.06 -4.30 38.88
N GLY A 49 -32.29 -3.35 38.36
CA GLY A 49 -31.98 -3.21 36.93
C GLY A 49 -33.14 -2.80 36.01
N THR A 50 -34.37 -2.66 36.51
CA THR A 50 -35.51 -2.22 35.69
C THR A 50 -35.49 -0.70 35.47
N VAL A 51 -36.09 -0.22 34.38
CA VAL A 51 -36.16 1.23 34.06
C VAL A 51 -36.75 2.03 35.22
N GLY A 52 -37.84 1.55 35.81
CA GLY A 52 -38.46 2.20 36.96
C GLY A 52 -37.54 2.24 38.19
N ALA A 53 -36.80 1.16 38.47
CA ALA A 53 -35.91 1.10 39.61
C ALA A 53 -34.65 1.97 39.44
N LEU A 54 -34.11 2.02 38.22
CA LEU A 54 -33.00 2.92 37.86
C LEU A 54 -33.44 4.39 37.90
N SER A 55 -34.66 4.70 37.45
CA SER A 55 -35.22 6.06 37.55
C SER A 55 -35.40 6.49 39.00
N ALA A 56 -35.87 5.58 39.87
CA ALA A 56 -35.97 5.82 41.30
C ALA A 56 -34.60 6.00 41.96
N ALA A 57 -33.59 5.23 41.54
CA ALA A 57 -32.21 5.40 41.99
C ALA A 57 -31.63 6.78 41.63
N ILE A 58 -31.86 7.23 40.39
CA ILE A 58 -31.48 8.57 39.93
C ILE A 58 -32.15 9.64 40.79
N ALA A 59 -33.48 9.56 40.98
CA ALA A 59 -34.22 10.51 41.80
C ALA A 59 -33.70 10.55 43.25
N GLN A 60 -33.34 9.39 43.81
CA GLN A 60 -32.78 9.28 45.16
C GLN A 60 -31.38 9.91 45.27
N ALA A 61 -30.53 9.74 44.27
CA ALA A 61 -29.19 10.34 44.24
C ALA A 61 -29.21 11.84 43.93
N GLN A 62 -30.23 12.33 43.21
CA GLN A 62 -30.44 13.76 42.95
C GLN A 62 -30.80 14.58 44.20
N LEU A 63 -31.20 13.91 45.30
CA LEU A 63 -31.41 14.57 46.59
C LEU A 63 -30.10 15.07 47.22
N ILE A 64 -28.93 14.61 46.75
CA ILE A 64 -27.62 15.03 47.24
C ILE A 64 -27.30 16.43 46.68
N PRO A 65 -27.19 17.47 47.54
CA PRO A 65 -26.91 18.82 47.08
C PRO A 65 -25.53 18.96 46.42
N MET A 66 -25.35 19.94 45.54
CA MET A 66 -24.07 20.17 44.83
C MET A 66 -22.90 20.49 45.77
N ASN A 67 -23.17 21.15 46.90
CA ASN A 67 -22.17 21.46 47.94
C ASN A 67 -21.83 20.26 48.85
N ASN A 68 -22.53 19.12 48.69
CA ASN A 68 -22.24 17.91 49.44
C ASN A 68 -20.93 17.27 48.96
N PRO A 69 -20.07 16.75 49.86
CA PRO A 69 -18.82 16.07 49.47
C PRO A 69 -19.01 14.89 48.51
N ARG A 70 -20.21 14.28 48.49
CA ARG A 70 -20.57 13.12 47.65
C ARG A 70 -21.23 13.49 46.32
N SER A 71 -21.35 14.76 45.97
CA SER A 71 -22.03 15.21 44.74
C SER A 71 -21.38 14.67 43.46
N LEU A 72 -20.04 14.60 43.41
CA LEU A 72 -19.31 14.05 42.27
C LEU A 72 -19.55 12.54 42.08
N GLU A 73 -19.66 11.80 43.18
CA GLU A 73 -19.97 10.37 43.16
C GLU A 73 -21.40 10.15 42.68
N ALA A 74 -22.36 10.91 43.22
CA ALA A 74 -23.75 10.89 42.80
C ALA A 74 -23.91 11.17 41.30
N GLY A 75 -23.23 12.21 40.78
CA GLY A 75 -23.26 12.55 39.36
C GLY A 75 -22.77 11.41 38.46
N LYS A 76 -21.71 10.69 38.87
CA LYS A 76 -21.22 9.51 38.14
C LYS A 76 -22.23 8.37 38.13
N GLU A 77 -22.86 8.08 39.27
CA GLU A 77 -23.85 7.00 39.36
C GLU A 77 -25.12 7.32 38.57
N ILE A 78 -25.60 8.56 38.65
CA ILE A 78 -26.71 9.06 37.85
C ILE A 78 -26.38 8.89 36.36
N GLY A 79 -25.19 9.30 35.92
CA GLY A 79 -24.72 9.09 34.55
C GLY A 79 -24.76 7.63 34.11
N ARG A 80 -24.30 6.72 34.99
CA ARG A 80 -24.31 5.29 34.72
C ARG A 80 -25.72 4.73 34.59
N TRP A 81 -26.63 5.05 35.52
CA TRP A 81 -28.01 4.56 35.48
C TRP A 81 -28.79 5.17 34.33
N MET A 82 -28.58 6.44 33.98
CA MET A 82 -29.16 7.04 32.78
C MET A 82 -28.72 6.28 31.53
N SER A 83 -27.44 5.94 31.41
CA SER A 83 -26.94 5.12 30.29
C SER A 83 -27.61 3.73 30.25
N GLN A 84 -27.77 3.08 31.40
CA GLN A 84 -28.46 1.77 31.49
C GLN A 84 -29.93 1.86 31.04
N ILE A 85 -30.65 2.89 31.48
CA ILE A 85 -32.03 3.15 31.02
C ILE A 85 -32.04 3.31 29.50
N GLN A 86 -31.15 4.15 28.96
CA GLN A 86 -31.07 4.39 27.52
C GLN A 86 -30.80 3.11 26.74
N ILE A 87 -29.92 2.24 27.25
CA ILE A 87 -29.64 0.93 26.62
C ILE A 87 -30.90 0.07 26.64
N ILE A 88 -31.58 -0.08 27.77
CA ILE A 88 -32.80 -0.91 27.87
C ILE A 88 -33.89 -0.41 26.92
N GLU A 89 -34.06 0.91 26.80
CA GLU A 89 -35.02 1.53 25.90
C GLU A 89 -34.64 1.43 24.42
N ASP A 90 -33.35 1.57 24.09
CA ASP A 90 -32.86 1.63 22.71
C ASP A 90 -32.56 0.24 22.12
N SER A 91 -32.22 -0.75 22.95
CA SER A 91 -31.86 -2.10 22.51
C SER A 91 -32.91 -2.75 21.60
N PRO A 92 -34.23 -2.70 21.88
CA PRO A 92 -35.24 -3.30 21.01
C PRO A 92 -35.21 -2.77 19.57
N TYR A 93 -35.00 -1.46 19.38
CA TYR A 93 -34.86 -0.86 18.06
C TYR A 93 -33.64 -1.43 17.32
N LEU A 94 -32.51 -1.54 18.02
CA LEU A 94 -31.28 -2.04 17.42
C LEU A 94 -31.38 -3.52 17.07
N GLU A 95 -31.93 -4.33 17.97
CA GLU A 95 -32.15 -5.76 17.77
C GLU A 95 -33.12 -6.03 16.62
N GLN A 96 -34.24 -5.30 16.56
CA GLN A 96 -35.18 -5.40 15.45
C GLN A 96 -34.53 -5.00 14.12
N ALA A 97 -33.78 -3.90 14.10
CA ALA A 97 -33.03 -3.48 12.92
C ALA A 97 -32.09 -4.58 12.43
N GLU A 98 -31.38 -5.25 13.34
CA GLU A 98 -30.50 -6.37 13.01
C GLU A 98 -31.23 -7.56 12.43
N GLN A 99 -32.35 -7.97 13.01
CA GLN A 99 -33.16 -9.09 12.52
C GLN A 99 -33.67 -8.83 11.10
N ILE A 100 -34.13 -7.61 10.82
CA ILE A 100 -34.56 -7.21 9.48
C ILE A 100 -33.37 -7.27 8.52
N ALA A 101 -32.20 -6.76 8.92
CA ALA A 101 -31.01 -6.73 8.08
C ALA A 101 -30.49 -8.13 7.69
N LEU A 102 -30.83 -9.19 8.43
CA LEU A 102 -30.44 -10.57 8.10
C LEU A 102 -30.98 -11.05 6.76
N LEU A 103 -32.11 -10.50 6.29
CA LEU A 103 -32.66 -10.82 4.97
C LEU A 103 -31.72 -10.40 3.83
N GLY A 104 -30.93 -9.34 4.05
CA GLY A 104 -29.85 -8.94 3.16
C GLY A 104 -30.26 -8.31 1.83
N ASP A 105 -31.55 -8.18 1.53
CA ASP A 105 -32.04 -7.45 0.36
C ASP A 105 -32.10 -5.93 0.61
N ILE A 106 -32.20 -5.15 -0.47
CA ILE A 106 -32.16 -3.68 -0.39
C ILE A 106 -33.28 -3.12 0.50
N ASN A 107 -34.50 -3.64 0.39
CA ASN A 107 -35.65 -3.10 1.13
C ASN A 107 -35.50 -3.38 2.62
N SER A 108 -35.08 -4.60 2.98
CA SER A 108 -34.82 -4.97 4.37
C SER A 108 -33.67 -4.15 4.97
N LEU A 109 -32.56 -3.97 4.24
CA LEU A 109 -31.45 -3.14 4.71
C LEU A 109 -31.84 -1.66 4.90
N GLN A 110 -32.66 -1.09 4.00
CA GLN A 110 -33.19 0.26 4.15
C GLN A 110 -34.12 0.39 5.36
N THR A 111 -34.93 -0.65 5.61
CA THR A 111 -35.83 -0.71 6.77
C THR A 111 -35.03 -0.80 8.06
N ALA A 112 -34.01 -1.66 8.12
CA ALA A 112 -33.08 -1.75 9.24
C ALA A 112 -32.37 -0.42 9.53
N ILE A 113 -31.91 0.29 8.49
CA ILE A 113 -31.33 1.64 8.65
C ILE A 113 -32.34 2.61 9.26
N THR A 114 -33.59 2.57 8.83
CA THR A 114 -34.65 3.43 9.36
C THR A 114 -34.92 3.13 10.83
N GLU A 115 -34.98 1.85 11.18
CA GLU A 115 -35.19 1.39 12.56
C GLU A 115 -34.04 1.84 13.49
N ALA A 116 -32.78 1.61 13.09
CA ALA A 116 -31.62 2.01 13.88
C ALA A 116 -31.47 3.55 14.01
N ARG A 117 -32.08 4.34 13.12
CA ARG A 117 -32.10 5.81 13.21
C ARG A 117 -33.00 6.34 14.33
N HIS A 118 -33.87 5.51 14.93
CA HIS A 118 -34.62 5.90 16.11
C HIS A 118 -33.69 6.21 17.31
N ILE A 119 -32.49 5.62 17.34
CA ILE A 119 -31.48 5.87 18.36
C ILE A 119 -30.79 7.21 18.05
N ARG A 120 -31.13 8.24 18.82
CA ARG A 120 -30.69 9.63 18.59
C ARG A 120 -29.27 9.89 19.08
N ARG A 121 -28.64 10.93 18.53
CA ARG A 121 -27.32 11.41 18.98
C ARG A 121 -27.35 11.73 20.48
N GLY A 122 -26.32 11.28 21.20
CA GLY A 122 -26.18 11.48 22.64
C GLY A 122 -26.72 10.34 23.50
N ARG A 123 -27.45 9.39 22.91
CA ARG A 123 -27.85 8.14 23.58
C ARG A 123 -26.69 7.15 23.65
N ALA A 124 -26.73 6.27 24.65
CA ALA A 124 -25.71 5.26 24.89
C ALA A 124 -25.41 4.37 23.66
N LEU A 125 -26.44 3.91 22.94
CA LEU A 125 -26.28 3.02 21.77
C LEU A 125 -26.06 3.74 20.44
N TYR A 126 -25.98 5.07 20.42
CA TYR A 126 -25.90 5.85 19.17
C TYR A 126 -24.70 5.45 18.29
N ARG A 127 -23.52 5.28 18.89
CA ARG A 127 -22.31 4.91 18.14
C ARG A 127 -22.44 3.54 17.50
N ASP A 128 -23.14 2.62 18.15
CA ASP A 128 -23.33 1.24 17.66
C ASP A 128 -24.33 1.23 16.51
N ALA A 129 -25.43 1.97 16.66
CA ALA A 129 -26.41 2.21 15.61
C ALA A 129 -25.77 2.81 14.35
N GLN A 130 -24.93 3.85 14.49
CA GLN A 130 -24.25 4.47 13.34
C GLN A 130 -23.29 3.51 12.63
N ARG A 131 -22.58 2.64 13.36
CA ARG A 131 -21.72 1.62 12.74
C ARG A 131 -22.55 0.63 11.92
N ARG A 132 -23.67 0.15 12.46
CA ARG A 132 -24.58 -0.76 11.74
C ARG A 132 -25.17 -0.11 10.50
N ILE A 133 -25.65 1.13 10.61
CA ILE A 133 -26.16 1.91 9.48
C ILE A 133 -25.11 2.03 8.36
N ALA A 134 -23.85 2.33 8.70
CA ALA A 134 -22.79 2.43 7.71
C ALA A 134 -22.52 1.09 6.99
N ILE A 135 -22.55 -0.03 7.72
CA ILE A 135 -22.38 -1.37 7.16
C ILE A 135 -23.54 -1.70 6.20
N TRP A 136 -24.78 -1.51 6.63
CA TRP A 136 -25.94 -1.81 5.79
C TRP A 136 -26.04 -0.90 4.57
N ALA A 137 -25.69 0.39 4.72
CA ALA A 137 -25.60 1.31 3.60
C ALA A 137 -24.59 0.81 2.56
N ALA A 138 -23.38 0.44 2.98
CA ALA A 138 -22.37 -0.14 2.10
C ALA A 138 -22.85 -1.44 1.42
N SER A 139 -23.57 -2.32 2.13
CA SER A 139 -24.16 -3.52 1.56
C SER A 139 -25.17 -3.21 0.45
N ILE A 140 -26.02 -2.19 0.63
CA ILE A 140 -26.93 -1.72 -0.42
C ILE A 140 -26.13 -1.29 -1.66
N GLU A 141 -25.06 -0.52 -1.49
CA GLU A 141 -24.21 -0.11 -2.62
C GLU A 141 -23.61 -1.29 -3.35
N VAL A 142 -23.13 -2.30 -2.62
CA VAL A 142 -22.60 -3.54 -3.20
C VAL A 142 -23.67 -4.24 -4.04
N ILE A 143 -24.90 -4.37 -3.53
CA ILE A 143 -25.98 -5.05 -4.25
C ILE A 143 -26.32 -4.29 -5.54
N GLN A 144 -26.40 -2.96 -5.47
CA GLN A 144 -26.70 -2.10 -6.62
C GLN A 144 -25.60 -2.14 -7.69
N ASP A 145 -24.33 -2.13 -7.28
CA ASP A 145 -23.19 -2.00 -8.20
C ASP A 145 -22.69 -3.36 -8.71
N ARG A 146 -23.03 -4.47 -8.05
CA ARG A 146 -22.60 -5.83 -8.41
C ARG A 146 -22.95 -6.21 -9.86
N PRO A 147 -24.14 -5.94 -10.41
CA PRO A 147 -24.45 -6.25 -11.80
C PRO A 147 -23.54 -5.53 -12.81
N VAL A 148 -23.14 -4.29 -12.51
CA VAL A 148 -22.22 -3.51 -13.36
C VAL A 148 -20.84 -4.16 -13.39
N LEU A 149 -20.30 -4.50 -12.21
CA LEU A 149 -19.00 -5.16 -12.12
C LEU A 149 -19.04 -6.57 -12.73
N HIS A 150 -20.13 -7.31 -12.53
CA HIS A 150 -20.32 -8.62 -13.14
C HIS A 150 -20.34 -8.54 -14.68
N ARG A 151 -21.09 -7.58 -15.25
CA ARG A 151 -21.10 -7.34 -16.69
C ARG A 151 -19.71 -6.98 -17.22
N ALA A 152 -18.97 -6.14 -16.50
CA ALA A 152 -17.60 -5.79 -16.87
C ALA A 152 -16.69 -7.04 -16.93
N ARG A 153 -16.81 -7.95 -15.96
CA ARG A 153 -16.07 -9.23 -15.96
C ARG A 153 -16.44 -10.13 -17.13
N LEU A 154 -17.72 -10.25 -17.47
CA LEU A 154 -18.16 -11.03 -18.64
C LEU A 154 -17.57 -10.46 -19.94
N LEU A 155 -17.58 -9.13 -20.10
CA LEU A 155 -16.94 -8.45 -21.24
C LEU A 155 -15.44 -8.76 -21.30
N ALA A 156 -14.74 -8.68 -20.16
CA ALA A 156 -13.32 -9.01 -20.10
C ALA A 156 -13.03 -10.47 -20.45
N GLY A 157 -13.84 -11.41 -19.95
CA GLY A 157 -13.74 -12.83 -20.28
C GLY A 157 -13.95 -13.13 -21.76
N SER A 158 -14.77 -12.32 -22.45
CA SER A 158 -14.95 -12.39 -23.91
C SER A 158 -13.83 -11.71 -24.73
N GLY A 159 -12.79 -11.18 -24.07
CA GLY A 159 -11.69 -10.45 -24.71
C GLY A 159 -11.97 -8.96 -24.97
N LYS A 160 -13.17 -8.47 -24.66
CA LYS A 160 -13.58 -7.06 -24.83
C LYS A 160 -13.11 -6.20 -23.66
N LEU A 161 -11.80 -6.14 -23.46
CA LEU A 161 -11.18 -5.46 -22.31
C LEU A 161 -11.48 -3.95 -22.26
N GLY A 162 -11.58 -3.27 -23.41
CA GLY A 162 -11.95 -1.85 -23.46
C GLY A 162 -13.38 -1.58 -22.96
N ASP A 163 -14.34 -2.41 -23.36
CA ASP A 163 -15.73 -2.33 -22.91
C ASP A 163 -15.85 -2.68 -21.42
N ALA A 164 -15.08 -3.67 -20.96
CA ALA A 164 -15.00 -4.03 -19.55
C ALA A 164 -14.53 -2.85 -18.69
N ILE A 165 -13.45 -2.17 -19.10
CA ILE A 165 -12.94 -0.97 -18.43
C ILE A 165 -14.00 0.13 -18.39
N THR A 166 -14.65 0.40 -19.53
CA THR A 166 -15.68 1.44 -19.63
C THR A 166 -16.88 1.12 -18.72
N THR A 167 -17.30 -0.15 -18.67
CA THR A 167 -18.38 -0.61 -17.80
C THR A 167 -18.01 -0.49 -16.32
N ALA A 168 -16.83 -0.95 -15.91
CA ALA A 168 -16.39 -0.88 -14.51
C ALA A 168 -16.16 0.57 -14.02
N LYS A 169 -15.81 1.50 -14.93
CA LYS A 169 -15.70 2.93 -14.62
C LYS A 169 -17.04 3.57 -14.25
N GLN A 170 -18.16 2.92 -14.55
CA GLN A 170 -19.49 3.42 -14.15
C GLN A 170 -19.69 3.38 -12.63
N ILE A 171 -18.88 2.62 -11.88
CA ILE A 171 -18.91 2.60 -10.41
C ILE A 171 -18.20 3.85 -9.87
N PRO A 172 -18.91 4.80 -9.26
CA PRO A 172 -18.34 6.07 -8.79
C PRO A 172 -17.32 5.91 -7.66
N MET A 173 -16.44 6.91 -7.52
CA MET A 173 -15.57 7.03 -6.35
C MET A 173 -16.40 7.20 -5.07
N GLY A 174 -15.99 6.52 -3.99
CA GLY A 174 -16.67 6.55 -2.69
C GLY A 174 -17.64 5.40 -2.47
N ARG A 175 -18.03 4.67 -3.52
CA ARG A 175 -18.89 3.48 -3.43
C ARG A 175 -18.12 2.27 -2.91
N ALA A 176 -18.83 1.37 -2.24
CA ALA A 176 -18.27 0.15 -1.67
C ALA A 176 -17.45 -0.71 -2.68
N LEU A 177 -17.89 -0.84 -3.94
CA LEU A 177 -17.19 -1.63 -4.97
C LEU A 177 -16.12 -0.86 -5.75
N TYR A 178 -15.91 0.42 -5.49
CA TYR A 178 -15.00 1.26 -6.28
C TYR A 178 -13.56 0.71 -6.30
N GLN A 179 -13.02 0.34 -5.14
CA GLN A 179 -11.64 -0.15 -5.05
C GLN A 179 -11.44 -1.47 -5.78
N GLU A 180 -12.45 -2.33 -5.77
CA GLU A 180 -12.44 -3.58 -6.52
C GLU A 180 -12.49 -3.33 -8.02
N ALA A 181 -13.42 -2.49 -8.48
CA ALA A 181 -13.50 -2.07 -9.88
C ALA A 181 -12.18 -1.47 -10.39
N ARG A 182 -11.54 -0.60 -9.59
CA ARG A 182 -10.25 0.01 -9.95
C ARG A 182 -9.11 -1.01 -10.04
N ARG A 183 -9.11 -2.05 -9.21
CA ARG A 183 -8.11 -3.14 -9.32
C ARG A 183 -8.30 -3.92 -10.63
N GLU A 184 -9.53 -4.24 -11.00
CA GLU A 184 -9.81 -4.96 -12.24
C GLU A 184 -9.49 -4.13 -13.48
N ILE A 185 -9.86 -2.84 -13.48
CA ILE A 185 -9.50 -1.90 -14.55
C ILE A 185 -7.98 -1.88 -14.78
N ARG A 186 -7.17 -1.85 -13.71
CA ARG A 186 -5.71 -1.88 -13.84
C ARG A 186 -5.22 -3.17 -14.50
N LYS A 187 -5.73 -4.32 -14.05
CA LYS A 187 -5.40 -5.63 -14.64
C LYS A 187 -5.74 -5.69 -16.13
N TRP A 188 -6.93 -5.24 -16.52
CA TRP A 188 -7.33 -5.25 -17.93
C TRP A 188 -6.50 -4.28 -18.77
N GLN A 189 -6.14 -3.11 -18.21
CA GLN A 189 -5.26 -2.16 -18.89
C GLN A 189 -3.86 -2.72 -19.10
N GLU A 190 -3.31 -3.40 -18.09
CA GLU A 190 -2.03 -4.11 -18.19
C GLU A 190 -2.07 -5.16 -19.29
N GLU A 191 -3.16 -5.93 -19.40
CA GLU A 191 -3.28 -6.95 -20.44
C GLU A 191 -3.43 -6.36 -21.85
N ILE A 192 -4.18 -5.26 -22.02
CA ILE A 192 -4.24 -4.51 -23.29
C ILE A 192 -2.83 -4.06 -23.68
N ASN A 193 -2.10 -3.44 -22.75
CA ASN A 193 -0.76 -2.92 -23.00
C ASN A 193 0.22 -4.06 -23.33
N ALA A 194 0.13 -5.20 -22.63
CA ALA A 194 0.97 -6.37 -22.90
C ALA A 194 0.73 -6.93 -24.30
N LYS A 195 -0.54 -7.11 -24.70
CA LYS A 195 -0.90 -7.57 -26.06
C LYS A 195 -0.41 -6.61 -27.14
N GLN A 196 -0.57 -5.31 -26.92
CA GLN A 196 -0.10 -4.28 -27.84
C GLN A 196 1.42 -4.25 -27.97
N ASN A 197 2.13 -4.25 -26.84
CA ASN A 197 3.60 -4.28 -26.81
C ASN A 197 4.12 -5.53 -27.51
N TRP A 198 3.51 -6.69 -27.26
CA TRP A 198 3.92 -7.94 -27.90
C TRP A 198 3.71 -7.92 -29.41
N ARG A 199 2.55 -7.44 -29.89
CA ARG A 199 2.29 -7.29 -31.33
C ARG A 199 3.33 -6.37 -31.98
N MET A 200 3.53 -5.19 -31.41
CA MET A 200 4.50 -4.22 -31.92
C MET A 200 5.93 -4.76 -31.91
N ALA A 201 6.33 -5.50 -30.86
CA ALA A 201 7.62 -6.13 -30.79
C ALA A 201 7.85 -7.10 -31.94
N LYS A 202 6.87 -7.97 -32.22
CA LYS A 202 6.92 -8.92 -33.35
C LYS A 202 7.03 -8.19 -34.69
N ASP A 203 6.18 -7.20 -34.94
CA ASP A 203 6.17 -6.46 -36.21
C ASP A 203 7.50 -5.73 -36.45
N ILE A 204 8.04 -5.08 -35.41
CA ILE A 204 9.33 -4.38 -35.50
C ILE A 204 10.48 -5.37 -35.68
N SER A 205 10.44 -6.55 -35.05
CA SER A 205 11.53 -7.52 -35.19
C SER A 205 11.75 -8.00 -36.63
N LEU A 206 10.72 -7.94 -37.49
CA LEU A 206 10.79 -8.37 -38.89
C LEU A 206 11.79 -7.57 -39.74
N TRP A 207 12.11 -6.33 -39.35
CA TRP A 207 13.10 -5.51 -40.05
C TRP A 207 14.53 -6.06 -39.91
N ARG A 208 14.82 -6.87 -38.87
CA ARG A 208 16.12 -7.50 -38.61
C ARG A 208 17.33 -6.56 -38.60
N THR A 209 17.11 -5.28 -38.36
CA THR A 209 18.19 -4.30 -38.14
C THR A 209 18.51 -4.19 -36.65
N PRO A 210 19.74 -3.80 -36.27
CA PRO A 210 20.09 -3.63 -34.86
C PRO A 210 19.10 -2.76 -34.08
N GLN A 211 18.73 -1.61 -34.64
CA GLN A 211 17.82 -0.67 -34.01
C GLN A 211 16.40 -1.22 -33.87
N ALA A 212 15.95 -2.05 -34.82
CA ALA A 212 14.65 -2.68 -34.75
C ALA A 212 14.61 -3.78 -33.68
N LEU A 213 15.63 -4.64 -33.64
CA LEU A 213 15.74 -5.70 -32.64
C LEU A 213 15.83 -5.15 -31.21
N VAL A 214 16.61 -4.08 -30.98
CA VAL A 214 16.65 -3.40 -29.67
C VAL A 214 15.28 -2.87 -29.26
N ARG A 215 14.54 -2.24 -30.19
CA ARG A 215 13.18 -1.76 -29.90
C ARG A 215 12.22 -2.90 -29.60
N ALA A 216 12.29 -3.99 -30.36
CA ALA A 216 11.47 -5.18 -30.16
C ALA A 216 11.72 -5.81 -28.78
N ILE A 217 13.00 -5.99 -28.41
CA ILE A 217 13.42 -6.48 -27.09
C ILE A 217 12.86 -5.60 -25.97
N HIS A 218 13.00 -4.27 -26.09
CA HIS A 218 12.52 -3.35 -25.06
C HIS A 218 10.98 -3.35 -24.92
N LEU A 219 10.23 -3.55 -26.00
CA LEU A 219 8.78 -3.71 -25.93
C LEU A 219 8.39 -5.03 -25.27
N ALA A 220 9.07 -6.12 -25.62
CA ALA A 220 8.84 -7.43 -25.01
C ALA A 220 9.23 -7.46 -23.52
N SER A 221 10.30 -6.77 -23.12
CA SER A 221 10.77 -6.74 -21.73
C SER A 221 9.85 -5.98 -20.77
N ARG A 222 8.90 -5.18 -21.31
CA ARG A 222 7.85 -4.52 -20.50
C ARG A 222 6.78 -5.50 -20.03
N ILE A 223 6.77 -6.72 -20.54
CA ILE A 223 5.80 -7.75 -20.18
C ILE A 223 6.43 -8.60 -19.06
N PRO A 224 5.82 -8.65 -17.85
CA PRO A 224 6.36 -9.43 -16.74
C PRO A 224 6.44 -10.93 -17.07
N ARG A 225 7.45 -11.63 -16.52
CA ARG A 225 7.59 -13.08 -16.71
C ARG A 225 6.38 -13.89 -16.25
N GLY A 226 5.69 -13.42 -15.21
CA GLY A 226 4.47 -14.07 -14.69
C GLY A 226 3.20 -13.81 -15.51
N HIS A 227 3.25 -12.97 -16.55
CA HIS A 227 2.14 -12.75 -17.47
C HIS A 227 1.95 -13.97 -18.39
N PRO A 228 0.75 -14.29 -18.91
CA PRO A 228 0.55 -15.40 -19.86
C PRO A 228 1.46 -15.36 -21.10
N LEU A 229 1.81 -14.17 -21.58
CA LEU A 229 2.78 -13.96 -22.68
C LEU A 229 4.25 -14.00 -22.22
N GLY A 230 4.52 -14.19 -20.93
CA GLY A 230 5.85 -14.05 -20.34
C GLY A 230 6.87 -15.03 -20.89
N ILE A 231 6.47 -16.28 -21.14
CA ILE A 231 7.35 -17.31 -21.72
C ILE A 231 7.71 -16.94 -23.17
N ASP A 232 6.71 -16.66 -24.01
CA ASP A 232 6.92 -16.31 -25.42
C ASP A 232 7.80 -15.07 -25.59
N THR A 233 7.56 -14.05 -24.78
CA THR A 233 8.35 -12.82 -24.80
C THR A 233 9.79 -13.05 -24.39
N HIS A 234 10.03 -13.91 -23.39
CA HIS A 234 11.39 -14.24 -22.97
C HIS A 234 12.15 -15.02 -24.05
N ILE A 235 11.51 -16.01 -24.68
CA ILE A 235 12.09 -16.76 -25.80
C ILE A 235 12.48 -15.81 -26.95
N ALA A 236 11.58 -14.89 -27.30
CA ALA A 236 11.86 -13.92 -28.37
C ALA A 236 12.99 -12.95 -28.00
N ILE A 237 13.08 -12.52 -26.74
CA ILE A 237 14.19 -11.69 -26.26
C ILE A 237 15.53 -12.43 -26.44
N GLU A 238 15.63 -13.71 -26.07
CA GLU A 238 16.84 -14.51 -26.29
C GLU A 238 17.18 -14.60 -27.79
N GLN A 239 16.20 -14.91 -28.63
CA GLN A 239 16.40 -15.05 -30.08
C GLN A 239 16.85 -13.74 -30.75
N TRP A 240 16.20 -12.62 -30.43
CA TRP A 240 16.57 -11.31 -30.99
C TRP A 240 17.92 -10.83 -30.47
N SER A 241 18.27 -11.18 -29.23
CA SER A 241 19.59 -10.89 -28.67
C SER A 241 20.69 -11.69 -29.36
N GLN A 242 20.41 -12.95 -29.71
CA GLN A 242 21.31 -13.76 -30.52
C GLN A 242 21.48 -13.18 -31.93
N GLN A 243 20.40 -12.76 -32.58
CA GLN A 243 20.46 -12.10 -33.89
C GLN A 243 21.28 -10.81 -33.85
N LEU A 244 21.15 -10.00 -32.79
CA LEU A 244 21.98 -8.81 -32.59
C LEU A 244 23.47 -9.14 -32.52
N LEU A 245 23.83 -10.19 -31.77
CA LEU A 245 25.21 -10.66 -31.67
C LEU A 245 25.73 -11.16 -33.02
N ASP A 246 24.92 -11.88 -33.79
CA ASP A 246 25.33 -12.39 -35.10
C ASP A 246 25.55 -11.24 -36.11
N ILE A 247 24.71 -10.21 -36.08
CA ILE A 247 24.92 -8.98 -36.87
C ILE A 247 26.21 -8.28 -36.44
N ALA A 248 26.45 -8.15 -35.13
CA ALA A 248 27.67 -7.55 -34.61
C ALA A 248 28.92 -8.29 -35.11
N ARG A 249 28.90 -9.63 -35.08
CA ARG A 249 29.99 -10.47 -35.60
C ARG A 249 30.23 -10.28 -37.08
N SER A 250 29.16 -10.27 -37.88
CA SER A 250 29.24 -10.02 -39.33
C SER A 250 29.83 -8.64 -39.64
N GLN A 251 29.39 -7.60 -38.93
CA GLN A 251 29.94 -6.25 -39.08
C GLN A 251 31.42 -6.19 -38.66
N GLY A 252 31.77 -6.84 -37.55
CA GLY A 252 33.11 -6.89 -37.00
C GLY A 252 34.16 -7.56 -37.90
N GLN A 253 33.75 -8.34 -38.91
CA GLN A 253 34.68 -8.90 -39.91
C GLN A 253 35.32 -7.82 -40.80
N SER A 254 34.61 -6.73 -41.06
CA SER A 254 35.07 -5.63 -41.92
C SER A 254 35.34 -4.34 -41.14
N ASP A 255 34.56 -4.09 -40.09
CA ASP A 255 34.63 -2.90 -39.26
C ASP A 255 34.44 -3.31 -37.80
N ILE A 256 35.56 -3.56 -37.11
CA ILE A 256 35.58 -3.97 -35.70
C ILE A 256 34.88 -2.94 -34.82
N ALA A 257 35.05 -1.64 -35.09
CA ALA A 257 34.43 -0.58 -34.30
C ALA A 257 32.90 -0.61 -34.42
N ARG A 258 32.37 -0.82 -35.63
CA ARG A 258 30.92 -1.01 -35.86
C ARG A 258 30.41 -2.29 -35.19
N GLY A 259 31.16 -3.39 -35.28
CA GLY A 259 30.85 -4.65 -34.60
C GLY A 259 30.72 -4.48 -33.08
N ILE A 260 31.69 -3.81 -32.44
CA ILE A 260 31.65 -3.48 -31.00
C ILE A 260 30.38 -2.70 -30.67
N LYS A 261 30.09 -1.61 -31.42
CA LYS A 261 28.92 -0.76 -31.15
C LYS A 261 27.60 -1.54 -31.22
N THR A 262 27.49 -2.50 -32.13
CA THR A 262 26.30 -3.36 -32.22
C THR A 262 26.26 -4.41 -31.11
N ALA A 263 27.39 -5.02 -30.76
CA ALA A 263 27.47 -5.99 -29.66
C ALA A 263 27.12 -5.35 -28.30
N GLU A 264 27.42 -4.06 -28.11
CA GLU A 264 27.04 -3.32 -26.90
C GLU A 264 25.53 -3.16 -26.72
N LEU A 265 24.74 -3.29 -27.80
CA LEU A 265 23.29 -3.21 -27.77
C LEU A 265 22.61 -4.51 -27.29
N VAL A 266 23.36 -5.60 -27.15
CA VAL A 266 22.83 -6.87 -26.66
C VAL A 266 22.39 -6.69 -25.19
N PRO A 267 21.12 -7.00 -24.84
CA PRO A 267 20.57 -6.71 -23.52
C PRO A 267 21.16 -7.60 -22.43
N GLN A 268 21.34 -7.04 -21.23
CA GLN A 268 21.74 -7.78 -20.03
C GLN A 268 20.74 -8.88 -19.66
N GLY A 269 21.25 -9.95 -19.04
CA GLY A 269 20.42 -11.06 -18.59
C GLY A 269 19.99 -12.03 -19.68
N THR A 270 20.54 -11.91 -20.90
CA THR A 270 20.40 -12.89 -21.97
C THR A 270 21.65 -13.73 -22.15
N THR A 271 21.52 -14.90 -22.77
CA THR A 271 22.67 -15.77 -23.05
C THR A 271 23.67 -15.08 -23.99
N ALA A 272 23.17 -14.37 -24.99
CA ALA A 272 23.98 -13.64 -25.96
C ALA A 272 24.81 -12.50 -25.32
N TYR A 273 24.37 -11.95 -24.18
CA TYR A 273 25.07 -10.85 -23.51
C TYR A 273 26.49 -11.20 -23.10
N ASN A 274 26.67 -12.35 -22.46
CA ASN A 274 27.98 -12.77 -21.96
C ASN A 274 28.95 -12.98 -23.14
N ILE A 275 28.45 -13.61 -24.20
CA ILE A 275 29.21 -13.85 -25.43
C ILE A 275 29.57 -12.52 -26.11
N ALA A 276 28.63 -11.57 -26.17
CA ALA A 276 28.88 -10.24 -26.72
C ALA A 276 29.98 -9.50 -25.95
N ARG A 277 29.98 -9.58 -24.60
CA ARG A 277 31.01 -8.93 -23.76
C ARG A 277 32.39 -9.54 -23.96
N GLU A 278 32.49 -10.86 -24.08
CA GLU A 278 33.75 -11.53 -24.42
C GLU A 278 34.25 -11.10 -25.81
N GLN A 279 33.36 -11.05 -26.80
CA GLN A 279 33.69 -10.62 -28.16
C GLN A 279 34.15 -9.15 -28.20
N ILE A 280 33.50 -8.26 -27.47
CA ILE A 280 33.92 -6.85 -27.36
C ILE A 280 35.33 -6.76 -26.77
N LYS A 281 35.62 -7.53 -25.72
CA LYS A 281 36.95 -7.54 -25.08
C LYS A 281 38.05 -7.96 -26.05
N THR A 282 37.84 -9.02 -26.82
CA THR A 282 38.83 -9.48 -27.80
C THR A 282 39.04 -8.47 -28.92
N TRP A 283 37.96 -7.88 -29.44
CA TRP A 283 38.04 -6.82 -30.45
C TRP A 283 38.76 -5.56 -29.97
N GLN A 284 38.52 -5.14 -28.72
CA GLN A 284 39.24 -4.00 -28.11
C GLN A 284 40.74 -4.27 -28.00
N GLN A 285 41.16 -5.51 -27.70
CA GLN A 285 42.57 -5.89 -27.67
C GLN A 285 43.20 -5.83 -29.06
N VAL A 286 42.50 -6.29 -30.10
CA VAL A 286 42.97 -6.20 -31.49
C VAL A 286 43.14 -4.74 -31.92
N LEU A 287 42.15 -3.89 -31.64
CA LEU A 287 42.26 -2.46 -31.97
C LEU A 287 43.44 -1.78 -31.26
N LYS A 288 43.76 -2.19 -30.03
CA LYS A 288 44.90 -1.66 -29.28
C LYS A 288 46.26 -2.13 -29.83
N SER A 289 46.33 -3.33 -30.41
CA SER A 289 47.59 -3.89 -30.92
C SER A 289 47.92 -3.48 -32.37
N ILE A 290 46.94 -3.00 -33.14
CA ILE A 290 47.17 -2.53 -34.53
C ILE A 290 48.24 -1.42 -34.60
N PRO A 291 48.18 -0.33 -33.81
CA PRO A 291 49.23 0.70 -33.83
C PRO A 291 50.61 0.14 -33.49
N GLN A 292 50.69 -0.70 -32.45
CA GLN A 292 51.95 -1.31 -32.00
C GLN A 292 52.57 -2.23 -33.05
N LYS A 293 51.74 -2.94 -33.82
CA LYS A 293 52.19 -3.81 -34.90
C LYS A 293 52.67 -3.02 -36.11
N ILE A 294 52.04 -1.90 -36.42
CA ILE A 294 52.46 -1.00 -37.49
C ILE A 294 53.80 -0.35 -37.13
N GLU A 295 53.94 0.16 -35.89
CA GLU A 295 55.21 0.70 -35.37
C GLU A 295 56.34 -0.34 -35.41
N GLY A 296 56.06 -1.59 -35.01
CA GLY A 296 57.05 -2.67 -35.08
C GLY A 296 57.48 -3.04 -36.50
N VAL A 297 56.57 -3.01 -37.49
CA VAL A 297 56.91 -3.25 -38.90
C VAL A 297 57.73 -2.09 -39.46
N ILE A 298 57.38 -0.84 -39.13
CA ILE A 298 58.14 0.35 -39.56
C ILE A 298 59.56 0.27 -38.99
N ALA A 299 59.70 0.02 -37.69
CA ALA A 299 61.01 -0.11 -37.03
C ALA A 299 61.86 -1.24 -37.62
N SER A 300 61.27 -2.42 -37.86
CA SER A 300 61.99 -3.54 -38.50
C SER A 300 62.39 -3.26 -39.95
N THR A 301 61.59 -2.46 -40.67
CA THR A 301 61.93 -2.05 -42.05
C THR A 301 63.04 -1.00 -42.06
N GLU A 302 63.04 -0.07 -41.11
CA GLU A 302 64.12 0.90 -40.92
C GLU A 302 65.45 0.23 -40.56
N GLU A 303 65.46 -0.76 -39.66
CA GLU A 303 66.65 -1.54 -39.27
C GLU A 303 67.25 -2.31 -40.47
N VAL A 304 66.42 -2.93 -41.31
CA VAL A 304 66.87 -3.62 -42.54
C VAL A 304 67.43 -2.64 -43.57
N ILE A 305 66.88 -1.44 -43.67
CA ILE A 305 67.40 -0.40 -44.56
C ILE A 305 68.76 0.10 -44.05
N GLU A 306 68.91 0.34 -42.75
CA GLU A 306 70.18 0.75 -42.15
C GLU A 306 71.27 -0.32 -42.31
N GLU A 307 70.98 -1.60 -42.05
CA GLU A 307 71.94 -2.69 -42.23
C GLU A 307 72.45 -2.77 -43.69
N LYS A 308 71.55 -2.56 -44.65
CA LYS A 308 71.89 -2.59 -46.08
C LYS A 308 72.70 -1.36 -46.51
N VAL A 309 72.43 -0.19 -45.90
CA VAL A 309 73.19 1.04 -46.14
C VAL A 309 74.61 0.92 -45.55
N ASP A 310 74.76 0.35 -44.36
CA ASP A 310 76.06 0.12 -43.73
C ASP A 310 76.89 -0.96 -44.46
N GLY A 311 76.24 -2.00 -44.98
CA GLY A 311 76.87 -2.99 -45.86
C GLY A 311 77.43 -2.37 -47.16
N ILE A 312 76.70 -1.43 -47.76
CA ILE A 312 77.18 -0.68 -48.94
C ILE A 312 78.34 0.25 -48.56
N ARG A 313 78.29 0.88 -47.38
CA ARG A 313 79.35 1.77 -46.89
C ARG A 313 80.65 1.02 -46.62
N THR A 314 80.57 -0.21 -46.08
CA THR A 314 81.73 -1.08 -45.86
C THR A 314 82.32 -1.62 -47.16
N GLN A 315 81.50 -2.03 -48.14
CA GLN A 315 81.98 -2.43 -49.47
C GLN A 315 82.66 -1.28 -50.22
N LYS A 316 82.18 -0.04 -50.06
CA LYS A 316 82.79 1.13 -50.70
C LYS A 316 84.17 1.46 -50.09
N SER A 317 84.37 1.22 -48.79
CA SER A 317 85.66 1.37 -48.11
C SER A 317 86.68 0.29 -48.49
N THR A 318 86.26 -0.95 -48.79
CA THR A 318 87.19 -2.03 -49.19
C THR A 318 87.66 -1.91 -50.64
N VAL A 319 86.86 -1.32 -51.53
CA VAL A 319 87.28 -1.02 -52.92
C VAL A 319 88.28 0.14 -52.97
N SER A 320 88.24 1.06 -52.00
CA SER A 320 89.23 2.16 -51.91
C SER A 320 90.60 1.73 -51.36
N THR A 321 90.73 0.57 -50.71
CA THR A 321 92.00 0.07 -50.15
C THR A 321 92.71 -0.99 -51.01
N THR A 322 92.18 -1.36 -52.18
CA THR A 322 92.82 -2.29 -53.13
C THR A 322 93.47 -1.60 -54.33
N ASN A 323 93.51 -0.27 -54.35
CA ASN A 323 94.22 0.57 -55.32
C ASN A 323 95.35 1.35 -54.62
N GLU A 324 96.36 0.65 -54.12
CA GLU A 324 97.72 1.15 -53.81
C GLU A 324 98.71 0.05 -54.16
#